data_AF-A0A066VBJ8-F1
#
_entry.id   AF-A0A066VBJ8-F1
#
_cell.length_a   1.000
_cell.length_b   1.000
_cell.length_c   1.000
_cell.angle_alpha   90.00
_cell.angle_beta   90.00
_cell.angle_gamma   90.00
#
_symmetry.space_group_name_H-M   'P 1'
#
loop_
_entity.id
_entity.type
_entity.pdbx_description
1 polymer ?
#
loop_
_entity_poly.entity_id
_entity_poly.type
_entity_poly.pdbx_seq_one_letter_code
_entity_poly.pdbx_strand_id
1 'polypeptide(L)'
;MASRATVTVRGADGSAGGASLPLPAVLTAPIRPDIVHLTVKNMAKNKRQPYAVATNAGHQTSAESWGTGRAVARIPRVGGGGTHRSGQAAFGNMVRGGHMFAPTKLWRRWFVKTNRNQKRYATASALAATAVPSLVLARGHRIEEIAEVPLVIPSEAESFTKTKEAVTLLKGLNAYTDVIKVSNSRKIRAGVGKIRNRRHTQRRGPLVIYNEDKGIVKAFRNIPGVELASVHRLNLLQLAPGGHIGRFCIWTEDAFKQLDSIFGTHDKPSEGKKGFTLPTAKISNVDVTRIINSDEIQSVVRAAGPNKTKRPFTQKKNPLRNRAIMNRLNPYAQAHRRMEVRQQKQRAAGKLKKDTKSQRNVASKQFLELLHAP
;
A
#
# COMPACT_ATOMS: atom_id res chain seq x y z
N MET A 1 -14.58 4.10 -13.51
CA MET A 1 -13.84 3.61 -14.70
C MET A 1 -13.61 4.81 -15.63
N ALA A 2 -12.75 4.69 -16.64
CA ALA A 2 -12.66 5.71 -17.68
C ALA A 2 -14.05 5.87 -18.32
N SER A 3 -14.59 7.09 -18.34
CA SER A 3 -15.99 7.40 -18.68
C SER A 3 -16.20 7.73 -20.16
N ARG A 4 -15.15 7.70 -20.98
CA ARG A 4 -15.21 8.13 -22.38
C ARG A 4 -15.17 6.94 -23.32
N ALA A 5 -16.18 6.86 -24.20
CA ALA A 5 -16.26 5.83 -25.22
C ALA A 5 -15.21 6.01 -26.33
N THR A 6 -14.78 7.25 -26.58
CA THR A 6 -13.80 7.59 -27.61
C THR A 6 -12.70 8.52 -27.08
N VAL A 7 -11.54 8.44 -27.71
CA VAL A 7 -10.34 9.24 -27.43
C VAL A 7 -9.96 10.01 -28.69
N THR A 8 -9.60 11.28 -28.55
CA THR A 8 -9.18 12.12 -29.68
C THR A 8 -7.69 11.95 -29.94
N VAL A 9 -7.31 11.73 -31.20
CA VAL A 9 -5.89 11.78 -31.61
C VAL A 9 -5.46 13.24 -31.64
N ARG A 10 -4.42 13.61 -30.89
CA ARG A 10 -3.94 14.99 -30.77
C ARG A 10 -2.92 15.31 -31.84
N GLY A 11 -3.00 16.50 -32.43
CA GLY A 11 -1.98 17.03 -33.34
C GLY A 11 -0.66 17.33 -32.62
N ALA A 12 0.39 17.66 -33.37
CA ALA A 12 1.71 17.95 -32.81
C ALA A 12 1.75 19.19 -31.89
N ASP A 13 0.78 20.08 -32.07
CA ASP A 13 0.53 21.31 -31.31
C ASP A 13 -0.43 21.12 -30.13
N GLY A 14 -0.90 19.89 -29.87
CA GLY A 14 -1.87 19.60 -28.81
C GLY A 14 -3.32 19.90 -29.18
N SER A 15 -3.57 20.41 -30.40
CA SER A 15 -4.93 20.60 -30.92
C SER A 15 -5.65 19.26 -31.10
N ALA A 16 -6.99 19.29 -31.12
CA ALA A 16 -7.77 18.13 -31.47
C ALA A 16 -7.52 17.80 -32.95
N GLY A 17 -6.92 16.63 -33.22
CA GLY A 17 -6.85 16.11 -34.58
C GLY A 17 -8.25 15.71 -35.07
N GLY A 18 -8.41 15.59 -36.38
CA GLY A 18 -9.68 15.18 -36.99
C GLY A 18 -10.10 13.74 -36.71
N ALA A 19 -9.19 12.89 -36.19
CA ALA A 19 -9.44 11.47 -35.94
C ALA A 19 -9.79 11.20 -34.47
N SER A 20 -10.78 10.32 -34.25
CA SER A 20 -11.13 9.80 -32.93
C SER A 20 -11.17 8.27 -32.97
N LEU A 21 -10.70 7.63 -31.90
CA LEU A 21 -10.61 6.19 -31.77
C LEU A 21 -11.50 5.70 -30.62
N PRO A 22 -12.11 4.51 -30.73
CA PRO A 22 -12.79 3.89 -29.60
C PRO A 22 -11.78 3.58 -28.48
N LEU A 23 -12.20 3.70 -27.23
CA LEU A 23 -11.37 3.35 -26.07
C LEU A 23 -11.20 1.82 -26.01
N PRO A 24 -9.96 1.28 -26.05
CA PRO A 24 -9.72 -0.15 -25.96
C PRO A 24 -10.22 -0.73 -24.64
N ALA A 25 -10.81 -1.92 -24.69
CA ALA A 25 -11.43 -2.57 -23.53
C ALA A 25 -10.43 -2.91 -22.42
N VAL A 26 -9.14 -3.04 -22.74
CA VAL A 26 -8.09 -3.24 -21.72
C VAL A 26 -7.98 -2.04 -20.76
N LEU A 27 -8.37 -0.83 -21.18
CA LEU A 27 -8.31 0.37 -20.35
C LEU A 27 -9.48 0.48 -19.36
N THR A 28 -10.53 -0.32 -19.55
CA THR A 28 -11.65 -0.47 -18.61
C THR A 28 -11.48 -1.66 -17.67
N ALA A 29 -10.39 -2.43 -17.79
CA ALA A 29 -10.12 -3.57 -16.93
C ALA A 29 -10.06 -3.20 -15.43
N PRO A 30 -10.44 -4.13 -14.52
CA PRO A 30 -10.42 -3.87 -13.08
C PRO A 30 -9.02 -3.56 -12.56
N ILE A 31 -8.89 -2.41 -11.88
CA ILE A 31 -7.63 -1.93 -11.31
C ILE A 31 -7.38 -2.65 -9.96
N ARG A 32 -6.34 -3.48 -9.90
CA ARG A 32 -5.90 -4.25 -8.73
C ARG A 32 -4.45 -3.95 -8.35
N PRO A 33 -4.19 -2.94 -7.51
CA PRO A 33 -2.83 -2.57 -7.12
C PRO A 33 -2.11 -3.67 -6.33
N ASP A 34 -2.84 -4.52 -5.61
CA ASP A 34 -2.33 -5.65 -4.85
C ASP A 34 -1.66 -6.71 -5.76
N ILE A 35 -2.34 -7.10 -6.85
CA ILE A 35 -1.79 -8.03 -7.85
C ILE A 35 -0.60 -7.39 -8.56
N VAL A 36 -0.72 -6.11 -8.95
CA VAL A 36 0.37 -5.40 -9.64
C VAL A 36 1.62 -5.36 -8.75
N HIS A 37 1.49 -4.93 -7.50
CA HIS A 37 2.61 -4.82 -6.58
C HIS A 37 3.28 -6.19 -6.32
N LEU A 38 2.49 -7.24 -6.05
CA LEU A 38 3.01 -8.60 -5.85
C LEU A 38 3.77 -9.11 -7.08
N THR A 39 3.19 -8.90 -8.27
CA THR A 39 3.75 -9.37 -9.54
C THR A 39 5.03 -8.61 -9.88
N VAL A 40 5.04 -7.27 -9.73
CA VAL A 40 6.22 -6.43 -9.93
C VAL A 40 7.34 -6.82 -8.97
N LYS A 41 7.04 -7.06 -7.69
CA LYS A 41 8.02 -7.53 -6.70
C LYS A 41 8.68 -8.84 -7.12
N ASN A 42 7.91 -9.79 -7.62
CA ASN A 42 8.44 -11.08 -8.08
C ASN A 42 9.21 -10.97 -9.40
N MET A 43 8.72 -10.19 -10.36
CA MET A 43 9.43 -9.92 -11.61
C MET A 43 10.75 -9.17 -11.40
N ALA A 44 10.78 -8.20 -10.50
CA ALA A 44 11.98 -7.43 -10.19
C ALA A 44 13.10 -8.29 -9.57
N LYS A 45 12.74 -9.34 -8.80
CA LYS A 45 13.72 -10.30 -8.29
C LYS A 45 14.48 -11.02 -9.40
N ASN A 46 13.85 -11.24 -10.56
CA ASN A 46 14.46 -11.96 -11.68
C ASN A 46 15.56 -11.17 -12.40
N LYS A 47 15.69 -9.85 -12.15
CA LYS A 47 16.77 -9.02 -12.71
C LYS A 47 18.04 -9.02 -11.85
N ARG A 48 18.02 -9.67 -10.67
CA ARG A 48 19.15 -9.67 -9.75
C ARG A 48 20.28 -10.58 -10.28
N GLN A 49 21.50 -10.07 -10.26
CA GLN A 49 22.70 -10.88 -10.47
C GLN A 49 23.04 -11.62 -9.17
N PRO A 50 23.31 -12.95 -9.22
CA PRO A 50 23.78 -13.70 -8.07
C PRO A 50 25.09 -13.12 -7.50
N TYR A 51 25.25 -13.21 -6.19
CA TYR A 51 26.50 -12.90 -5.50
C TYR A 51 26.73 -13.94 -4.40
N ALA A 52 27.98 -14.29 -4.18
CA ALA A 52 28.40 -15.26 -3.19
C ALA A 52 29.78 -14.89 -2.63
N VAL A 53 30.10 -15.44 -1.46
CA VAL A 53 31.45 -15.40 -0.89
C VAL A 53 32.19 -16.66 -1.37
N ALA A 54 33.50 -16.58 -1.59
CA ALA A 54 34.30 -17.75 -1.93
C ALA A 54 34.15 -18.85 -0.86
N THR A 55 34.11 -20.11 -1.27
CA THR A 55 33.78 -21.25 -0.40
C THR A 55 34.77 -21.45 0.74
N ASN A 56 36.05 -21.17 0.50
CA ASN A 56 37.15 -21.28 1.44
C ASN A 56 37.52 -19.94 2.12
N ALA A 57 36.74 -18.87 1.94
CA ALA A 57 37.05 -17.58 2.54
C ALA A 57 37.10 -17.68 4.07
N GLY A 58 38.22 -17.30 4.67
CA GLY A 58 38.45 -17.41 6.11
C GLY A 58 38.79 -18.82 6.61
N HIS A 59 38.89 -19.81 5.72
CA HIS A 59 39.24 -21.21 6.02
C HIS A 59 40.59 -21.69 5.43
N GLN A 60 41.39 -20.78 4.88
CA GLN A 60 42.66 -21.12 4.22
C GLN A 60 43.84 -21.31 5.20
N THR A 61 43.64 -21.02 6.49
CA THR A 61 44.68 -21.14 7.52
C THR A 61 44.74 -22.54 8.13
N SER A 62 45.92 -23.04 8.51
CA SER A 62 46.13 -24.33 9.21
C SER A 62 45.83 -24.28 10.72
N ALA A 63 44.81 -23.52 11.13
CA ALA A 63 44.57 -23.24 12.53
C ALA A 63 43.93 -24.42 13.28
N GLU A 64 44.36 -24.65 14.51
CA GLU A 64 43.85 -25.71 15.38
C GLU A 64 43.62 -25.20 16.81
N SER A 65 42.71 -25.80 17.55
CA SER A 65 42.44 -25.38 18.92
C SER A 65 43.56 -25.88 19.85
N TRP A 66 44.10 -24.99 20.67
CA TRP A 66 45.08 -25.38 21.69
C TRP A 66 44.45 -26.10 22.90
N GLY A 67 43.12 -26.24 22.94
CA GLY A 67 42.41 -26.91 24.01
C GLY A 67 42.39 -26.11 25.32
N THR A 68 42.24 -26.83 26.43
CA THR A 68 42.23 -26.27 27.80
C THR A 68 43.63 -26.08 28.37
N GLY A 69 43.74 -25.42 29.52
CA GLY A 69 44.99 -25.39 30.31
C GLY A 69 46.04 -24.35 29.87
N ARG A 70 45.69 -23.45 28.94
CA ARG A 70 46.60 -22.40 28.43
C ARG A 70 46.13 -20.96 28.70
N ALA A 71 45.21 -20.78 29.65
CA ALA A 71 44.60 -19.48 30.00
C ALA A 71 44.02 -18.69 28.79
N VAL A 72 43.54 -19.40 27.77
CA VAL A 72 42.95 -18.82 26.55
C VAL A 72 41.67 -19.54 26.15
N ALA A 73 40.79 -18.83 25.41
CA ALA A 73 39.60 -19.44 24.82
C ALA A 73 39.95 -20.55 23.80
N ARG A 74 39.10 -21.59 23.74
CA ARG A 74 39.30 -22.83 22.95
C ARG A 74 39.04 -22.69 21.45
N ILE A 75 39.16 -21.47 20.90
CA ILE A 75 38.98 -21.22 19.47
C ILE A 75 40.23 -21.69 18.70
N PRO A 76 40.09 -22.19 17.45
CA PRO A 76 41.25 -22.52 16.63
C PRO A 76 42.20 -21.33 16.46
N ARG A 77 43.50 -21.57 16.60
CA ARG A 77 44.57 -20.56 16.51
C ARG A 77 45.58 -20.96 15.44
N VAL A 78 46.09 -19.97 14.72
CA VAL A 78 47.10 -20.18 13.66
C VAL A 78 48.40 -20.67 14.29
N GLY A 79 48.95 -21.76 13.76
CA GLY A 79 50.21 -22.34 14.22
C GLY A 79 51.46 -21.52 13.83
N GLY A 80 52.63 -22.03 14.23
CA GLY A 80 53.93 -21.42 13.95
C GLY A 80 54.30 -20.25 14.86
N GLY A 81 55.34 -19.50 14.48
CA GLY A 81 55.89 -18.36 15.22
C GLY A 81 56.49 -17.30 14.28
N GLY A 82 57.02 -16.22 14.84
CA GLY A 82 57.74 -15.18 14.10
C GLY A 82 56.87 -14.16 13.34
N THR A 83 55.57 -14.39 13.19
CA THR A 83 54.64 -13.43 12.57
C THR A 83 53.60 -12.92 13.57
N HIS A 84 53.08 -11.72 13.34
CA HIS A 84 51.95 -11.20 14.12
C HIS A 84 50.69 -12.07 14.04
N ARG A 85 50.56 -12.92 13.01
CA ARG A 85 49.39 -13.79 12.81
C ARG A 85 49.46 -15.07 13.64
N SER A 86 50.66 -15.52 14.00
CA SER A 86 50.88 -16.72 14.82
C SER A 86 50.20 -16.59 16.20
N GLY A 87 49.51 -17.64 16.63
CA GLY A 87 48.76 -17.66 17.90
C GLY A 87 47.44 -16.87 17.91
N GLN A 88 47.11 -16.12 16.85
CA GLN A 88 45.80 -15.47 16.72
C GLN A 88 44.70 -16.49 16.42
N ALA A 89 43.49 -16.19 16.90
CA ALA A 89 42.30 -16.97 16.56
C ALA A 89 42.02 -16.94 15.04
N ALA A 90 41.38 -18.00 14.53
CA ALA A 90 40.97 -18.15 13.14
C ALA A 90 39.61 -18.88 13.02
N PHE A 91 39.14 -19.02 11.78
CA PHE A 91 37.86 -19.60 11.37
C PHE A 91 36.62 -18.86 11.91
N GLY A 92 36.43 -18.73 13.22
CA GLY A 92 35.19 -18.23 13.83
C GLY A 92 34.67 -16.89 13.27
N ASN A 93 33.35 -16.75 13.21
CA ASN A 93 32.65 -15.55 12.73
C ASN A 93 32.84 -14.31 13.60
N MET A 94 33.24 -14.49 14.85
CA MET A 94 33.62 -13.40 15.76
C MET A 94 35.07 -12.95 15.60
N VAL A 95 35.86 -13.63 14.77
CA VAL A 95 37.30 -13.43 14.67
C VAL A 95 37.67 -12.57 13.47
N ARG A 96 38.64 -11.66 13.66
CA ARG A 96 39.24 -10.88 12.56
C ARG A 96 39.91 -11.82 11.55
N GLY A 97 39.46 -11.74 10.29
CA GLY A 97 39.96 -12.61 9.21
C GLY A 97 39.39 -14.03 9.22
N GLY A 98 38.42 -14.33 10.09
CA GLY A 98 37.62 -15.55 10.05
C GLY A 98 36.54 -15.51 8.97
N HIS A 99 35.68 -16.52 8.93
CA HIS A 99 34.59 -16.63 7.97
C HIS A 99 33.28 -16.02 8.51
N MET A 100 32.44 -15.48 7.64
CA MET A 100 31.09 -15.04 8.04
C MET A 100 30.21 -16.24 8.44
N PHE A 101 29.25 -16.02 9.33
CA PHE A 101 28.18 -17.01 9.58
C PHE A 101 27.25 -17.12 8.36
N ALA A 102 26.87 -18.35 7.99
CA ALA A 102 26.00 -18.64 6.85
C ALA A 102 26.41 -17.89 5.55
N PRO A 103 27.61 -18.18 4.99
CA PRO A 103 28.12 -17.46 3.83
C PRO A 103 27.15 -17.56 2.66
N THR A 104 26.94 -16.45 1.95
CA THR A 104 26.03 -16.38 0.81
C THR A 104 26.45 -17.36 -0.29
N LYS A 105 25.52 -18.21 -0.72
CA LYS A 105 25.74 -19.25 -1.72
C LYS A 105 25.11 -18.90 -3.06
N LEU A 106 25.71 -19.40 -4.14
CA LEU A 106 25.23 -19.20 -5.51
C LEU A 106 23.82 -19.78 -5.71
N TRP A 107 23.52 -20.94 -5.11
CA TRP A 107 22.24 -21.65 -5.24
C TRP A 107 21.08 -21.04 -4.43
N ARG A 108 21.23 -19.83 -3.87
CA ARG A 108 20.09 -19.09 -3.32
C ARG A 108 19.00 -18.99 -4.40
N ARG A 109 17.73 -19.14 -4.01
CA ARG A 109 16.61 -18.93 -4.95
C ARG A 109 16.49 -17.44 -5.33
N TRP A 110 17.19 -17.03 -6.39
CA TRP A 110 17.19 -15.66 -6.91
C TRP A 110 15.90 -15.37 -7.69
N PHE A 111 15.48 -16.34 -8.50
CA PHE A 111 14.40 -16.19 -9.46
C PHE A 111 13.06 -16.70 -8.89
N VAL A 112 12.00 -15.98 -9.21
CA VAL A 112 10.62 -16.31 -8.84
C VAL A 112 9.80 -16.51 -10.11
N LYS A 113 9.40 -17.75 -10.35
CA LYS A 113 8.39 -18.08 -11.36
C LYS A 113 7.06 -17.45 -10.93
N THR A 114 6.50 -16.63 -11.81
CA THR A 114 5.19 -15.99 -11.60
C THR A 114 4.27 -16.42 -12.73
N ASN A 115 3.03 -16.76 -12.39
CA ASN A 115 2.06 -17.31 -13.33
C ASN A 115 1.81 -16.37 -14.52
N ARG A 116 1.71 -16.93 -15.73
CA ARG A 116 1.52 -16.16 -16.96
C ARG A 116 0.23 -15.32 -16.92
N ASN A 117 -0.87 -15.93 -16.46
CA ASN A 117 -2.16 -15.23 -16.34
C ASN A 117 -2.11 -14.12 -15.29
N GLN A 118 -1.41 -14.31 -14.18
CA GLN A 118 -1.21 -13.25 -13.19
C GLN A 118 -0.40 -12.07 -13.75
N LYS A 119 0.65 -12.34 -14.54
CA LYS A 119 1.38 -11.29 -15.26
C LYS A 119 0.48 -10.54 -16.24
N ARG A 120 -0.31 -11.26 -17.04
CA ARG A 120 -1.25 -10.66 -18.01
C ARG A 120 -2.32 -9.81 -17.31
N TYR A 121 -2.90 -10.30 -16.21
CA TYR A 121 -3.83 -9.55 -15.36
C TYR A 121 -3.17 -8.27 -14.84
N ALA A 122 -1.96 -8.38 -14.27
CA ALA A 122 -1.24 -7.24 -13.72
C ALA A 122 -0.95 -6.18 -14.81
N THR A 123 -0.59 -6.60 -16.02
CA THR A 123 -0.38 -5.69 -17.15
C THR A 123 -1.67 -5.00 -17.55
N ALA A 124 -2.80 -5.71 -17.69
CA ALA A 124 -4.09 -5.12 -18.00
C ALA A 124 -4.54 -4.12 -16.92
N SER A 125 -4.42 -4.48 -15.64
CA SER A 125 -4.72 -3.59 -14.53
C SER A 125 -3.81 -2.36 -14.49
N ALA A 126 -2.52 -2.51 -14.82
CA ALA A 126 -1.59 -1.38 -14.87
C ALA A 126 -1.94 -0.43 -16.01
N LEU A 127 -2.32 -0.96 -17.17
CA LEU A 127 -2.78 -0.20 -18.33
C LEU A 127 -4.07 0.58 -18.03
N ALA A 128 -5.08 -0.08 -17.46
CA ALA A 128 -6.32 0.59 -17.06
C ALA A 128 -6.06 1.78 -16.11
N ALA A 129 -5.10 1.66 -15.19
CA ALA A 129 -4.72 2.77 -14.32
C ALA A 129 -4.06 3.94 -15.06
N THR A 130 -3.46 3.73 -16.23
CA THR A 130 -2.89 4.81 -17.06
C THR A 130 -3.95 5.69 -17.73
N ALA A 131 -5.17 5.17 -17.89
CA ALA A 131 -6.30 5.90 -18.47
C ALA A 131 -7.06 6.77 -17.46
N VAL A 132 -6.71 6.70 -16.18
CA VAL A 132 -7.41 7.43 -15.11
C VAL A 132 -6.56 8.63 -14.66
N PRO A 133 -6.96 9.88 -14.98
CA PRO A 133 -6.16 11.07 -14.66
C PRO A 133 -5.79 11.19 -13.19
N SER A 134 -6.73 10.88 -12.28
CA SER A 134 -6.50 10.97 -10.84
C SER A 134 -5.41 10.01 -10.35
N LEU A 135 -5.30 8.81 -10.93
CA LEU A 135 -4.23 7.87 -10.59
C LEU A 135 -2.88 8.31 -11.15
N VAL A 136 -2.86 8.92 -12.34
CA VAL A 136 -1.65 9.47 -12.95
C VAL A 136 -1.10 10.67 -12.17
N LEU A 137 -1.99 11.57 -11.73
CA LEU A 137 -1.65 12.67 -10.84
C LEU A 137 -1.17 12.17 -9.46
N ALA A 138 -1.89 11.22 -8.85
CA ALA A 138 -1.53 10.67 -7.54
C ALA A 138 -0.18 9.95 -7.56
N ARG A 139 0.20 9.33 -8.68
CA ARG A 139 1.55 8.77 -8.87
C ARG A 139 2.62 9.86 -8.89
N GLY A 140 2.24 11.08 -9.24
CA GLY A 140 3.09 12.26 -9.25
C GLY A 140 3.70 12.54 -10.62
N HIS A 141 2.94 12.40 -11.71
CA HIS A 141 3.28 13.04 -12.98
C HIS A 141 2.74 14.47 -13.05
N ARG A 142 3.36 15.34 -13.85
CA ARG A 142 2.79 16.66 -14.20
C ARG A 142 1.91 16.51 -15.44
N ILE A 143 0.60 16.55 -15.26
CA ILE A 143 -0.40 16.36 -16.33
C ILE A 143 -1.50 17.43 -16.29
N GLU A 144 -1.31 18.49 -15.50
CA GLU A 144 -2.31 19.52 -15.25
C GLU A 144 -2.70 20.29 -16.52
N GLU A 145 -1.75 20.48 -17.44
CA GLU A 145 -1.91 21.19 -18.73
C GLU A 145 -2.19 20.27 -19.92
N ILE A 146 -2.32 18.96 -19.68
CA ILE A 146 -2.56 17.97 -20.73
C ILE A 146 -4.06 17.92 -21.02
N ALA A 147 -4.41 18.04 -22.30
CA ALA A 147 -5.81 18.09 -22.73
C ALA A 147 -6.60 16.80 -22.41
N GLU A 148 -5.95 15.64 -22.49
CA GLU A 148 -6.63 14.34 -22.34
C GLU A 148 -5.69 13.22 -21.86
N VAL A 149 -6.24 12.30 -21.08
CA VAL A 149 -5.59 11.05 -20.64
C VAL A 149 -6.60 9.92 -20.85
N PRO A 150 -6.27 8.84 -21.60
CA PRO A 150 -4.99 8.57 -22.28
C PRO A 150 -4.64 9.57 -23.39
N LEU A 151 -3.35 9.91 -23.52
CA LEU A 151 -2.86 10.79 -24.59
C LEU A 151 -2.49 9.96 -25.81
N VAL A 152 -3.15 10.22 -26.95
CA VAL A 152 -2.89 9.56 -28.23
C VAL A 152 -2.35 10.58 -29.24
N ILE A 153 -1.25 10.23 -29.91
CA ILE A 153 -0.55 11.04 -30.91
C ILE A 153 -0.60 10.35 -32.28
N PRO A 154 -0.38 11.08 -33.39
CA PRO A 154 -0.47 10.51 -34.73
C PRO A 154 0.65 9.51 -34.99
N SER A 155 0.40 8.51 -35.82
CA SER A 155 1.37 7.45 -36.16
C SER A 155 2.64 7.99 -36.84
N GLU A 156 2.60 9.20 -37.40
CA GLU A 156 3.76 9.90 -37.97
C GLU A 156 4.90 10.06 -36.96
N ALA A 157 4.58 10.18 -35.67
CA ALA A 157 5.58 10.27 -34.61
C ALA A 157 6.49 9.02 -34.51
N GLU A 158 6.07 7.87 -35.06
CA GLU A 158 6.90 6.66 -35.13
C GLU A 158 8.13 6.84 -36.04
N SER A 159 8.03 7.73 -37.02
CA SER A 159 9.06 7.99 -38.03
C SER A 159 10.05 9.09 -37.63
N PHE A 160 9.92 9.66 -36.44
CA PHE A 160 10.85 10.67 -35.95
C PHE A 160 12.26 10.09 -35.80
N THR A 161 13.25 10.81 -36.31
CA THR A 161 14.65 10.38 -36.27
C THR A 161 15.50 11.26 -35.36
N LYS A 162 15.10 12.52 -35.15
CA LYS A 162 15.86 13.49 -34.35
C LYS A 162 15.24 13.71 -32.98
N THR A 163 16.09 13.84 -31.97
CA THR A 163 15.67 14.18 -30.59
C THR A 163 15.01 15.56 -30.52
N LYS A 164 15.39 16.51 -31.38
CA LYS A 164 14.80 17.84 -31.46
C LYS A 164 13.31 17.77 -31.80
N GLU A 165 12.93 16.93 -32.77
CA GLU A 165 11.53 16.70 -33.20
C GLU A 165 10.69 16.11 -32.07
N ALA A 166 11.25 15.12 -31.36
CA ALA A 166 10.60 14.53 -30.20
C ALA A 166 10.39 15.55 -29.06
N VAL A 167 11.36 16.45 -28.82
CA VAL A 167 11.22 17.51 -27.82
C VAL A 167 10.19 18.55 -28.24
N THR A 168 10.15 18.95 -29.52
CA THR A 168 9.13 19.89 -30.01
C THR A 168 7.73 19.31 -29.89
N LEU A 169 7.55 18.02 -30.20
CA LEU A 169 6.27 17.33 -29.99
C LEU A 169 5.84 17.35 -28.52
N LEU A 170 6.73 16.95 -27.60
CA LEU A 170 6.41 16.92 -26.17
C LEU A 170 6.07 18.31 -25.61
N LYS A 171 6.67 19.37 -26.17
CA LYS A 171 6.35 20.75 -25.81
C LYS A 171 4.98 21.16 -26.34
N GLY A 172 4.66 20.86 -27.61
CA GLY A 172 3.34 21.13 -28.17
C GLY A 172 2.20 20.40 -27.44
N LEU A 173 2.47 19.19 -26.94
CA LEU A 173 1.50 18.42 -26.15
C LEU A 173 1.43 18.81 -24.65
N ASN A 174 2.17 19.84 -24.21
CA ASN A 174 2.36 20.22 -22.81
C ASN A 174 2.91 19.11 -21.88
N ALA A 175 3.37 17.99 -22.45
CA ALA A 175 3.95 16.84 -21.72
C ALA A 175 5.41 17.09 -21.28
N TYR A 176 6.07 18.11 -21.81
CA TYR A 176 7.47 18.41 -21.52
C TYR A 176 7.70 18.91 -20.08
N THR A 177 6.68 19.43 -19.41
CA THR A 177 6.73 19.83 -17.98
C THR A 177 7.11 18.66 -17.07
N ASP A 178 6.61 17.45 -17.36
CA ASP A 178 6.97 16.23 -16.64
C ASP A 178 8.43 15.83 -16.90
N VAL A 179 8.92 16.04 -18.14
CA VAL A 179 10.33 15.80 -18.50
C VAL A 179 11.27 16.76 -17.77
N ILE A 180 10.93 18.05 -17.69
CA ILE A 180 11.70 19.06 -16.94
C ILE A 180 11.81 18.64 -15.47
N LYS A 181 10.69 18.23 -14.85
CA LYS A 181 10.67 17.70 -13.49
C LYS A 181 11.61 16.50 -13.31
N VAL A 182 11.68 15.60 -14.28
CA VAL A 182 12.60 14.46 -14.22
C VAL A 182 14.05 14.91 -14.37
N SER A 183 14.33 15.81 -15.32
CA SER A 183 15.67 16.39 -15.52
C SER A 183 16.19 17.02 -14.23
N ASN A 184 15.39 17.88 -13.59
CA ASN A 184 15.72 18.56 -12.34
C ASN A 184 15.85 17.61 -11.13
N SER A 185 15.29 16.40 -11.23
CA SER A 185 15.37 15.39 -10.16
C SER A 185 16.67 14.58 -10.17
N ARG A 186 17.50 14.73 -11.20
CA ARG A 186 18.74 13.95 -11.34
C ARG A 186 19.75 14.40 -10.29
N LYS A 187 20.00 13.53 -9.30
CA LYS A 187 20.96 13.78 -8.22
C LYS A 187 21.92 12.63 -8.03
N ILE A 188 23.03 12.89 -7.35
CA ILE A 188 23.98 11.85 -6.93
C ILE A 188 23.29 10.95 -5.89
N ARG A 189 23.43 9.63 -6.06
CA ARG A 189 22.86 8.62 -5.16
C ARG A 189 23.58 8.65 -3.81
N ALA A 190 22.81 8.65 -2.72
CA ALA A 190 23.37 8.50 -1.37
C ALA A 190 23.93 7.08 -1.13
N GLY A 191 24.99 6.98 -0.31
CA GLY A 191 25.58 5.71 0.11
C GLY A 191 26.50 5.03 -0.93
N VAL A 192 26.76 3.73 -0.70
CA VAL A 192 27.75 2.91 -1.42
C VAL A 192 27.36 2.62 -2.89
N GLY A 193 26.12 2.91 -3.30
CA GLY A 193 25.67 2.70 -4.68
C GLY A 193 26.53 3.45 -5.71
N LYS A 194 27.16 4.57 -5.32
CA LYS A 194 28.02 5.39 -6.18
C LYS A 194 29.21 4.62 -6.76
N ILE A 195 29.84 3.76 -5.95
CA ILE A 195 31.01 2.97 -6.37
C ILE A 195 30.63 1.76 -7.23
N ARG A 196 29.34 1.42 -7.28
CA ARG A 196 28.80 0.23 -7.96
C ARG A 196 28.00 0.61 -9.21
N ASN A 197 28.55 1.49 -10.04
CA ASN A 197 27.97 1.95 -11.32
C ASN A 197 26.53 2.49 -11.24
N ARG A 198 26.12 3.01 -10.08
CA ARG A 198 24.78 3.59 -9.83
C ARG A 198 24.87 5.00 -9.26
N ARG A 199 25.79 5.80 -9.82
CA ARG A 199 26.15 7.15 -9.34
C ARG A 199 24.97 8.11 -9.29
N HIS A 200 24.08 8.08 -10.28
CA HIS A 200 22.94 8.99 -10.35
C HIS A 200 21.61 8.27 -10.06
N THR A 201 20.64 9.04 -9.60
CA THR A 201 19.24 8.65 -9.51
C THR A 201 18.38 9.75 -10.09
N GLN A 202 17.31 9.38 -10.81
CA GLN A 202 16.36 10.32 -11.42
C GLN A 202 14.96 9.71 -11.34
N ARG A 203 13.93 10.56 -11.44
CA ARG A 203 12.53 10.11 -11.52
C ARG A 203 12.24 9.43 -12.87
N ARG A 204 11.06 8.83 -12.99
CA ARG A 204 10.56 8.23 -14.25
C ARG A 204 9.57 9.21 -14.88
N GLY A 205 9.77 9.53 -16.15
CA GLY A 205 8.90 10.40 -16.92
C GLY A 205 7.87 9.61 -17.72
N PRO A 206 7.33 10.21 -18.79
CA PRO A 206 6.34 9.56 -19.63
C PRO A 206 6.88 8.27 -20.27
N LEU A 207 5.97 7.32 -20.49
CA LEU A 207 6.23 6.12 -21.27
C LEU A 207 5.61 6.30 -22.66
N VAL A 208 6.42 6.32 -23.70
CA VAL A 208 5.94 6.36 -25.09
C VAL A 208 5.73 4.94 -25.59
N ILE A 209 4.52 4.63 -26.02
CA ILE A 209 4.14 3.30 -26.50
C ILE A 209 3.85 3.39 -28.00
N TYR A 210 4.57 2.56 -28.75
CA TYR A 210 4.56 2.56 -30.21
C TYR A 210 4.24 1.16 -30.76
N ASN A 211 3.83 1.11 -32.03
CA ASN A 211 3.57 -0.14 -32.73
C ASN A 211 4.88 -0.68 -33.33
N GLU A 212 5.45 0.07 -34.28
CA GLU A 212 6.67 -0.28 -35.01
C GLU A 212 7.80 0.72 -34.75
N ASP A 213 9.05 0.26 -34.81
CA ASP A 213 10.21 1.15 -34.66
C ASP A 213 10.69 1.62 -36.04
N LYS A 214 10.22 2.80 -36.46
CA LYS A 214 10.65 3.49 -37.70
C LYS A 214 11.70 4.59 -37.42
N GLY A 215 12.22 4.67 -36.20
CA GLY A 215 13.13 5.74 -35.75
C GLY A 215 12.83 6.26 -34.35
N ILE A 216 11.58 6.10 -33.89
CA ILE A 216 11.09 6.61 -32.61
C ILE A 216 11.97 6.25 -31.41
N VAL A 217 12.51 5.03 -31.36
CA VAL A 217 13.40 4.62 -30.27
C VAL A 217 14.65 5.48 -30.22
N LYS A 218 15.24 5.79 -31.38
CA LYS A 218 16.44 6.65 -31.46
C LYS A 218 16.10 8.09 -31.11
N ALA A 219 14.96 8.60 -31.56
CA ALA A 219 14.52 9.97 -31.29
C ALA A 219 14.22 10.24 -29.81
N PHE A 220 13.57 9.32 -29.10
CA PHE A 220 13.14 9.57 -27.71
C PHE A 220 14.11 9.05 -26.63
N ARG A 221 14.97 8.06 -26.90
CA ARG A 221 15.77 7.37 -25.85
C ARG A 221 16.71 8.28 -25.04
N ASN A 222 17.16 9.40 -25.62
CA ASN A 222 18.13 10.30 -24.97
C ASN A 222 17.44 11.37 -24.09
N ILE A 223 16.11 11.47 -24.16
CA ILE A 223 15.36 12.46 -23.36
C ILE A 223 15.31 11.98 -21.90
N PRO A 224 15.67 12.83 -20.91
CA PRO A 224 15.71 12.43 -19.51
C PRO A 224 14.40 11.85 -19.00
N GLY A 225 14.43 10.57 -18.57
CA GLY A 225 13.29 9.94 -17.90
C GLY A 225 12.22 9.34 -18.81
N VAL A 226 12.24 9.69 -20.10
CA VAL A 226 11.36 9.10 -21.10
C VAL A 226 11.81 7.66 -21.33
N GLU A 227 10.86 6.75 -21.33
CA GLU A 227 11.10 5.37 -21.73
C GLU A 227 10.19 5.02 -22.91
N LEU A 228 10.59 4.03 -23.69
CA LEU A 228 9.75 3.50 -24.75
C LEU A 228 9.38 2.04 -24.48
N ALA A 229 8.23 1.64 -25.00
CA ALA A 229 7.81 0.23 -25.05
C ALA A 229 7.03 -0.04 -26.34
N SER A 230 7.26 -1.19 -26.97
CA SER A 230 6.40 -1.67 -28.05
C SER A 230 5.11 -2.24 -27.46
N VAL A 231 3.97 -1.97 -28.11
CA VAL A 231 2.65 -2.46 -27.70
C VAL A 231 2.59 -3.99 -27.62
N HIS A 232 3.31 -4.69 -28.50
CA HIS A 232 3.39 -6.16 -28.49
C HIS A 232 4.20 -6.73 -27.32
N ARG A 233 5.09 -5.92 -26.73
CA ARG A 233 6.06 -6.35 -25.70
C ARG A 233 6.03 -5.44 -24.47
N LEU A 234 4.82 -5.11 -24.01
CA LEU A 234 4.62 -4.29 -22.82
C LEU A 234 5.22 -4.94 -21.56
N ASN A 235 6.10 -4.18 -20.89
CA ASN A 235 6.75 -4.61 -19.67
C ASN A 235 6.06 -3.99 -18.45
N LEU A 236 5.56 -4.86 -17.56
CA LEU A 236 4.95 -4.42 -16.30
C LEU A 236 5.91 -3.59 -15.42
N LEU A 237 7.22 -3.85 -15.47
CA LEU A 237 8.21 -3.07 -14.70
C LEU A 237 8.35 -1.62 -15.20
N GLN A 238 8.01 -1.36 -16.47
CA GLN A 238 7.96 -0.01 -17.04
C GLN A 238 6.58 0.63 -16.81
N LEU A 239 5.49 -0.12 -16.94
CA LEU A 239 4.13 0.39 -16.70
C LEU A 239 3.86 0.75 -15.24
N ALA A 240 4.35 -0.07 -14.31
CA ALA A 240 4.22 0.14 -12.86
C ALA A 240 5.59 0.12 -12.13
N PRO A 241 6.45 1.13 -12.35
CA PRO A 241 7.76 1.21 -11.69
C PRO A 241 7.61 1.21 -10.18
N GLY A 242 8.29 0.29 -9.50
CA GLY A 242 8.20 0.13 -8.04
C GLY A 242 6.91 -0.51 -7.55
N GLY A 243 6.02 -0.95 -8.45
CA GLY A 243 4.71 -1.51 -8.10
C GLY A 243 3.61 -0.46 -7.93
N HIS A 244 3.91 0.81 -8.19
CA HIS A 244 2.93 1.90 -8.20
C HIS A 244 2.27 2.01 -9.58
N ILE A 245 0.94 1.99 -9.60
CA ILE A 245 0.10 2.08 -10.81
C ILE A 245 -0.07 3.53 -11.29
N GLY A 246 -0.58 3.71 -12.53
CA GLY A 246 -0.91 5.04 -13.06
C GLY A 246 0.29 5.80 -13.64
N ARG A 247 1.17 5.14 -14.41
CA ARG A 247 2.23 5.88 -15.12
C ARG A 247 1.64 6.67 -16.29
N PHE A 248 2.09 7.90 -16.49
CA PHE A 248 1.70 8.69 -17.65
C PHE A 248 2.25 8.03 -18.93
N CYS A 249 1.35 7.63 -19.83
CA CYS A 249 1.67 6.97 -21.08
C CYS A 249 1.17 7.79 -22.27
N ILE A 250 2.00 7.88 -23.30
CA ILE A 250 1.73 8.52 -24.58
C ILE A 250 1.67 7.42 -25.63
N TRP A 251 0.56 7.32 -26.35
CA TRP A 251 0.30 6.24 -27.30
C TRP A 251 0.37 6.77 -28.72
N THR A 252 1.03 6.05 -29.63
CA THR A 252 0.79 6.28 -31.06
C THR A 252 -0.57 5.71 -31.45
N GLU A 253 -1.22 6.32 -32.44
CA GLU A 253 -2.53 5.91 -32.93
C GLU A 253 -2.55 4.42 -33.31
N ASP A 254 -1.55 3.94 -34.05
CA ASP A 254 -1.45 2.54 -34.44
C ASP A 254 -1.27 1.60 -33.23
N ALA A 255 -0.47 2.01 -32.24
CA ALA A 255 -0.32 1.25 -31.00
C ALA A 255 -1.63 1.18 -30.21
N PHE A 256 -2.41 2.26 -30.23
CA PHE A 256 -3.68 2.33 -29.53
C PHE A 256 -4.72 1.40 -30.17
N LYS A 257 -4.80 1.38 -31.51
CA LYS A 257 -5.67 0.45 -32.26
C LYS A 257 -5.31 -1.02 -32.02
N GLN A 258 -4.01 -1.34 -31.91
CA GLN A 258 -3.51 -2.70 -31.67
C GLN A 258 -3.92 -3.29 -30.30
N LEU A 259 -4.29 -2.47 -29.31
CA LEU A 259 -4.56 -2.96 -27.95
C LEU A 259 -5.70 -3.99 -27.87
N ASP A 260 -6.79 -3.78 -28.63
CA ASP A 260 -7.94 -4.70 -28.62
C ASP A 260 -7.61 -6.05 -29.27
N SER A 261 -6.80 -6.10 -30.33
CA SER A 261 -6.31 -7.38 -30.89
C SER A 261 -5.39 -8.10 -29.88
N ILE A 262 -4.50 -7.36 -29.21
CA ILE A 262 -3.50 -7.91 -28.29
C ILE A 262 -4.07 -8.37 -26.94
N PHE A 263 -5.13 -7.75 -26.44
CA PHE A 263 -5.74 -8.10 -25.15
C PHE A 263 -7.14 -8.69 -25.25
N GLY A 264 -7.81 -8.58 -26.39
CA GLY A 264 -9.22 -8.91 -26.56
C GLY A 264 -10.13 -7.80 -26.00
N THR A 265 -11.42 -7.98 -26.21
CA THR A 265 -12.47 -7.19 -25.57
C THR A 265 -13.15 -8.00 -24.47
N HIS A 266 -14.25 -7.49 -23.90
CA HIS A 266 -15.05 -8.27 -22.96
C HIS A 266 -15.78 -9.44 -23.66
N ASP A 267 -16.15 -9.26 -24.92
CA ASP A 267 -16.90 -10.25 -25.70
C ASP A 267 -16.00 -11.11 -26.60
N LYS A 268 -14.88 -10.55 -27.07
CA LYS A 268 -13.94 -11.23 -27.98
C LYS A 268 -12.66 -11.63 -27.26
N PRO A 269 -12.21 -12.89 -27.35
CA PRO A 269 -10.94 -13.31 -26.77
C PRO A 269 -9.77 -12.64 -27.51
N SER A 270 -8.60 -12.63 -26.86
CA SER A 270 -7.40 -12.07 -27.47
C SER A 270 -6.89 -12.89 -28.65
N GLU A 271 -6.59 -12.22 -29.76
CA GLU A 271 -5.93 -12.81 -30.92
C GLU A 271 -4.43 -13.04 -30.64
N GLY A 272 -3.74 -12.02 -30.12
CA GLY A 272 -2.30 -12.10 -29.84
C GLY A 272 -1.94 -12.99 -28.64
N LYS A 273 -2.88 -13.27 -27.73
CA LYS A 273 -2.64 -14.06 -26.53
C LYS A 273 -3.60 -15.26 -26.49
N LYS A 274 -3.17 -16.39 -27.07
CA LYS A 274 -3.89 -17.67 -27.00
C LYS A 274 -4.45 -17.97 -25.60
N GLY A 275 -5.78 -18.19 -25.55
CA GLY A 275 -6.53 -18.54 -24.34
C GLY A 275 -6.61 -17.44 -23.29
N PHE A 276 -6.40 -16.16 -23.65
CA PHE A 276 -6.55 -15.03 -22.74
C PHE A 276 -7.83 -14.26 -23.01
N THR A 277 -8.54 -13.97 -21.94
CA THR A 277 -9.69 -13.04 -21.90
C THR A 277 -9.41 -11.96 -20.86
N LEU A 278 -10.04 -10.80 -21.02
CA LEU A 278 -9.93 -9.72 -20.05
C LEU A 278 -10.50 -10.15 -18.69
N PRO A 279 -9.87 -9.75 -17.58
CA PRO A 279 -10.39 -10.07 -16.27
C PRO A 279 -11.72 -9.35 -16.00
N THR A 280 -12.68 -10.08 -15.45
CA THR A 280 -13.98 -9.53 -15.04
C THR A 280 -13.87 -8.84 -13.69
N ALA A 281 -14.53 -7.70 -13.55
CA ALA A 281 -14.63 -7.00 -12.27
C ALA A 281 -15.60 -7.76 -11.34
N LYS A 282 -15.30 -7.79 -10.04
CA LYS A 282 -16.19 -8.38 -9.03
C LYS A 282 -17.47 -7.56 -8.81
N ILE A 283 -17.40 -6.26 -9.09
CA ILE A 283 -18.49 -5.31 -8.93
C ILE A 283 -18.62 -4.58 -10.27
N SER A 284 -19.83 -4.48 -10.80
CA SER A 284 -20.12 -3.79 -12.07
C SER A 284 -19.97 -2.27 -11.94
N ASN A 285 -20.52 -1.68 -10.88
CA ASN A 285 -20.39 -0.26 -10.56
C ASN A 285 -19.61 -0.05 -9.25
N VAL A 286 -18.48 0.66 -9.34
CA VAL A 286 -17.61 0.94 -8.19
C VAL A 286 -18.06 2.14 -7.35
N ASP A 287 -19.03 2.92 -7.82
CA ASP A 287 -19.60 4.05 -7.08
C ASP A 287 -20.61 3.55 -6.04
N VAL A 288 -20.06 3.11 -4.90
CA VAL A 288 -20.84 2.61 -3.77
C VAL A 288 -21.74 3.71 -3.20
N THR A 289 -21.31 4.98 -3.23
CA THR A 289 -22.11 6.10 -2.77
C THR A 289 -23.38 6.28 -3.59
N ARG A 290 -23.28 6.19 -4.92
CA ARG A 290 -24.46 6.22 -5.80
C ARG A 290 -25.39 5.03 -5.56
N ILE A 291 -24.83 3.84 -5.37
CA ILE A 291 -25.63 2.64 -5.08
C ILE A 291 -26.38 2.83 -3.75
N ILE A 292 -25.68 3.21 -2.68
CA ILE A 292 -26.29 3.42 -1.36
C ILE A 292 -27.39 4.48 -1.43
N ASN A 293 -27.17 5.57 -2.16
CA ASN A 293 -28.11 6.70 -2.24
C ASN A 293 -29.20 6.51 -3.32
N SER A 294 -29.32 5.33 -3.92
CA SER A 294 -30.39 5.02 -4.87
C SER A 294 -31.74 4.85 -4.17
N ASP A 295 -32.83 5.20 -4.85
CA ASP A 295 -34.18 5.17 -4.28
C ASP A 295 -34.59 3.74 -3.89
N GLU A 296 -34.16 2.75 -4.65
CA GLU A 296 -34.41 1.33 -4.39
C GLU A 296 -33.82 0.87 -3.05
N ILE A 297 -32.65 1.41 -2.66
CA ILE A 297 -32.04 1.11 -1.36
C ILE A 297 -32.61 2.02 -0.27
N GLN A 298 -32.69 3.33 -0.52
CA GLN A 298 -33.13 4.29 0.49
C GLN A 298 -34.59 4.10 0.92
N SER A 299 -35.46 3.59 0.05
CA SER A 299 -36.86 3.28 0.38
C SER A 299 -37.01 2.12 1.38
N VAL A 300 -36.04 1.20 1.45
CA VAL A 300 -36.07 0.03 2.34
C VAL A 300 -35.25 0.26 3.62
N VAL A 301 -34.25 1.13 3.56
CA VAL A 301 -33.38 1.42 4.72
C VAL A 301 -34.18 2.11 5.83
N ARG A 302 -34.01 1.63 7.06
CA ARG A 302 -34.62 2.25 8.24
C ARG A 302 -34.04 3.65 8.45
N ALA A 303 -34.89 4.60 8.82
CA ALA A 303 -34.46 5.93 9.22
C ALA A 303 -33.36 5.86 10.28
N ALA A 304 -32.34 6.71 10.13
CA ALA A 304 -31.25 6.78 11.08
C ALA A 304 -31.81 7.14 12.48
N GLY A 305 -31.55 6.29 13.47
CA GLY A 305 -31.95 6.56 14.85
C GLY A 305 -31.25 7.80 15.41
N PRO A 306 -31.76 8.38 16.51
CA PRO A 306 -31.12 9.54 17.13
C PRO A 306 -29.68 9.19 17.54
N ASN A 307 -28.76 10.16 17.43
CA ASN A 307 -27.37 10.00 17.81
C ASN A 307 -27.26 9.58 19.29
N LYS A 308 -26.99 8.29 19.53
CA LYS A 308 -26.79 7.75 20.87
C LYS A 308 -25.34 7.93 21.29
N THR A 309 -25.01 9.08 21.87
CA THR A 309 -23.70 9.29 22.51
C THR A 309 -23.64 8.47 23.80
N LYS A 310 -23.17 7.23 23.71
CA LYS A 310 -22.83 6.44 24.90
C LYS A 310 -21.65 7.15 25.58
N ARG A 311 -21.82 7.58 26.82
CA ARG A 311 -20.72 8.11 27.65
C ARG A 311 -20.20 6.98 28.56
N PRO A 312 -19.28 6.11 28.09
CA PRO A 312 -18.87 4.90 28.80
C PRO A 312 -18.22 5.20 30.16
N PHE A 313 -17.52 6.34 30.27
CA PHE A 313 -16.78 6.74 31.47
C PHE A 313 -17.43 7.92 32.19
N THR A 314 -18.75 7.93 32.30
CA THR A 314 -19.39 8.88 33.22
C THR A 314 -19.13 8.45 34.66
N GLN A 315 -18.62 9.37 35.47
CA GLN A 315 -18.49 9.13 36.90
C GLN A 315 -19.87 8.79 37.48
N LYS A 316 -20.03 7.57 38.00
CA LYS A 316 -21.24 7.17 38.72
C LYS A 316 -21.28 7.97 40.03
N LYS A 317 -22.03 9.07 40.02
CA LYS A 317 -22.24 9.91 41.21
C LYS A 317 -23.00 9.11 42.26
N ASN A 318 -22.47 9.05 43.49
CA ASN A 318 -23.10 8.32 44.59
C ASN A 318 -24.46 8.97 44.96
N PRO A 319 -25.60 8.26 44.85
CA PRO A 319 -26.93 8.81 45.15
C PRO A 319 -27.11 9.18 46.63
N LEU A 320 -26.48 8.45 47.55
CA LEU A 320 -26.61 8.70 48.99
C LEU A 320 -25.98 10.05 49.39
N ARG A 321 -24.91 10.44 48.70
CA ARG A 321 -24.26 11.75 48.86
C ARG A 321 -24.86 12.83 47.95
N ASN A 322 -25.24 12.48 46.72
CA ASN A 322 -25.76 13.42 45.73
C ASN A 322 -27.29 13.38 45.63
N ARG A 323 -27.95 14.36 46.24
CA ARG A 323 -29.42 14.46 46.29
C ARG A 323 -30.08 14.49 44.91
N ALA A 324 -29.49 15.18 43.92
CA ALA A 324 -30.08 15.26 42.58
C ALA A 324 -30.13 13.89 41.91
N ILE A 325 -29.09 13.07 42.11
CA ILE A 325 -29.04 11.71 41.61
C ILE A 325 -30.00 10.79 42.37
N MET A 326 -30.09 10.93 43.70
CA MET A 326 -31.09 10.20 44.49
C MET A 326 -32.52 10.50 44.03
N ASN A 327 -32.85 11.77 43.81
CA ASN A 327 -34.18 12.17 43.34
C ASN A 327 -34.45 11.67 41.91
N ARG A 328 -33.43 11.63 41.04
CA ARG A 328 -33.55 11.06 39.69
C ARG A 328 -33.82 9.54 39.74
N LEU A 329 -33.20 8.82 40.67
CA LEU A 329 -33.36 7.37 40.82
C LEU A 329 -34.61 6.99 41.59
N ASN A 330 -34.96 7.77 42.61
CA ASN A 330 -36.11 7.57 43.48
C ASN A 330 -36.80 8.92 43.75
N PRO A 331 -37.83 9.28 42.99
CA PRO A 331 -38.60 10.52 43.20
C PRO A 331 -39.21 10.62 44.60
N TYR A 332 -39.59 9.49 45.22
CA TYR A 332 -40.18 9.45 46.56
C TYR A 332 -39.19 9.80 47.69
N ALA A 333 -37.87 9.68 47.45
CA ALA A 333 -36.85 10.06 48.42
C ALA A 333 -36.95 11.53 48.87
N GLN A 334 -37.47 12.41 48.00
CA GLN A 334 -37.73 13.81 48.33
C GLN A 334 -38.86 13.96 49.36
N ALA A 335 -39.95 13.20 49.20
CA ALA A 335 -41.08 13.21 50.13
C ALA A 335 -40.68 12.59 51.47
N HIS A 336 -40.00 11.44 51.46
CA HIS A 336 -39.51 10.78 52.67
C HIS A 336 -38.61 11.70 53.50
N ARG A 337 -37.64 12.36 52.89
CA ARG A 337 -36.76 13.30 53.58
C ARG A 337 -37.51 14.53 54.13
N ARG A 338 -38.52 15.03 53.42
CA ARG A 338 -39.38 16.12 53.92
C ARG A 338 -40.16 15.68 55.16
N MET A 339 -40.73 14.48 55.15
CA MET A 339 -41.43 13.91 56.30
C MET A 339 -40.48 13.74 57.49
N GLU A 340 -39.28 13.22 57.27
CA GLU A 340 -38.27 13.04 58.30
C GLU A 340 -37.81 14.37 58.92
N VAL A 341 -37.51 15.39 58.09
CA VAL A 341 -37.16 16.73 58.58
C VAL A 341 -38.32 17.35 59.37
N ARG A 342 -39.57 17.16 58.92
CA ARG A 342 -40.76 17.61 59.65
C ARG A 342 -40.88 16.91 61.01
N GLN A 343 -40.73 15.59 61.06
CA GLN A 343 -40.75 14.81 62.30
C GLN A 343 -39.60 15.22 63.24
N GLN A 344 -38.40 15.43 62.74
CA GLN A 344 -37.25 15.90 63.53
C GLN A 344 -37.50 17.29 64.13
N LYS A 345 -38.05 18.24 63.35
CA LYS A 345 -38.45 19.55 63.86
C LYS A 345 -39.53 19.44 64.96
N GLN A 346 -40.50 18.54 64.78
CA GLN A 346 -41.53 18.29 65.79
C GLN A 346 -40.95 17.65 67.06
N ARG A 347 -39.97 16.74 66.95
CA ARG A 347 -39.22 16.16 68.09
C ARG A 347 -38.40 17.23 68.82
N ALA A 348 -37.68 18.09 68.09
CA ALA A 348 -36.90 19.18 68.68
C ALA A 348 -37.79 20.21 69.40
N ALA A 349 -39.00 20.45 68.87
CA ALA A 349 -40.01 21.30 69.51
C ALA A 349 -40.78 20.60 70.67
N GLY A 350 -40.36 19.40 71.09
CA GLY A 350 -40.98 18.66 72.20
C GLY A 350 -42.36 18.06 71.91
N LYS A 351 -42.88 18.14 70.68
CA LYS A 351 -44.22 17.68 70.30
C LYS A 351 -44.30 16.16 70.04
N LEU A 352 -43.17 15.45 70.04
CA LEU A 352 -43.07 13.99 69.86
C LEU A 352 -42.25 13.41 71.02
N LYS A 353 -42.79 12.41 71.73
CA LYS A 353 -42.11 11.73 72.84
C LYS A 353 -40.84 11.01 72.34
N LYS A 354 -39.76 11.02 73.15
CA LYS A 354 -38.56 10.22 72.89
C LYS A 354 -38.92 8.73 73.01
N ASP A 355 -38.42 7.92 72.08
CA ASP A 355 -38.51 6.46 72.12
C ASP A 355 -37.72 5.94 73.33
N THR A 356 -38.37 5.77 74.47
CA THR A 356 -37.79 5.01 75.59
C THR A 356 -37.88 3.53 75.26
N LYS A 357 -36.73 2.87 75.12
CA LYS A 357 -36.65 1.41 75.04
C LYS A 357 -37.47 0.83 76.21
N SER A 358 -38.58 0.18 75.92
CA SER A 358 -39.28 -0.61 76.93
C SER A 358 -38.33 -1.71 77.43
N GLN A 359 -38.44 -2.04 78.73
CA GLN A 359 -37.65 -3.12 79.32
C GLN A 359 -37.81 -4.38 78.47
N ARG A 360 -36.69 -5.00 78.06
CA ARG A 360 -36.71 -6.27 77.35
C ARG A 360 -37.25 -7.33 78.30
N ASN A 361 -38.48 -7.79 78.07
CA ASN A 361 -39.01 -8.96 78.75
C ASN A 361 -38.05 -10.13 78.44
N VAL A 362 -37.46 -10.71 79.48
CA VAL A 362 -36.63 -11.91 79.35
C VAL A 362 -37.52 -13.04 78.80
N ALA A 363 -37.01 -13.80 77.82
CA ALA A 363 -37.77 -14.85 77.15
C ALA A 363 -38.38 -15.84 78.16
N SER A 364 -39.60 -16.31 77.88
CA SER A 364 -40.35 -17.18 78.80
C SER A 364 -39.60 -18.49 79.05
N LYS A 365 -39.76 -19.05 80.26
CA LYS A 365 -39.10 -20.32 80.64
C LYS A 365 -39.34 -21.45 79.63
N GLN A 366 -40.54 -21.54 79.07
CA GLN A 366 -40.87 -22.51 78.01
C GLN A 366 -39.96 -22.39 76.77
N PHE A 367 -39.56 -21.18 76.39
CA PHE A 367 -38.66 -20.99 75.25
C PHE A 367 -37.23 -21.46 75.58
N LEU A 368 -36.77 -21.27 76.82
CA LEU A 368 -35.46 -21.72 77.26
C LEU A 368 -35.40 -23.24 77.43
N GLU A 369 -36.48 -23.87 77.92
CA GLU A 369 -36.57 -25.33 78.05
C GLU A 369 -36.60 -26.04 76.69
N LEU A 370 -37.28 -25.46 75.68
CA LEU A 370 -37.23 -25.95 74.29
C LEU A 370 -35.84 -25.80 73.65
N LEU A 371 -35.08 -24.78 74.05
CA LEU A 371 -33.76 -24.49 73.49
C LEU A 371 -32.64 -25.35 74.08
N HIS A 372 -32.87 -25.96 75.25
CA HIS A 372 -31.90 -26.78 75.99
C HIS A 372 -32.31 -28.26 76.11
N ALA A 373 -33.33 -28.71 75.39
CA ALA A 373 -33.63 -30.13 75.27
C ALA A 373 -32.54 -30.85 74.43
N PRO A 374 -32.06 -32.04 74.85
CA PRO A 374 -30.91 -32.73 74.25
C PRO A 374 -31.13 -33.26 72.84
#